data_AF-A0A151R0V4-F1
#
_entry.id   AF-A0A151R0V4-F1
#
_cell.length_a   1.000
_cell.length_b   1.000
_cell.length_c   1.000
_cell.angle_alpha   90.00
_cell.angle_beta   90.00
_cell.angle_gamma   90.00
#
_symmetry.space_group_name_H-M   'P 1'
#
loop_
_entity.id
_entity.type
_entity.pdbx_description
1 polymer ?
#
loop_
_entity_poly.entity_id
_entity_poly.type
_entity_poly.pdbx_seq_one_letter_code
_entity_poly.pdbx_strand_id
1 'polypeptide(L)' 'MKQQDDKKRRDVNFEVADWVSLKAQPYRLESLVKRRNEKLAPRFYGPFQVVAKVGTVAYKLQLPEGSRIHPVFY' A
#
# COMPACT_ATOMS: atom_id res chain seq x y z
N MET A 1 -21.98 11.95 -8.05
CA MET A 1 -20.64 11.45 -8.44
C MET A 1 -20.00 10.50 -7.43
N LYS A 2 -20.25 10.61 -6.10
CA LYS A 2 -19.66 9.68 -5.10
C LYS A 2 -20.19 8.24 -5.17
N GLN A 3 -21.51 8.06 -5.33
CA GLN A 3 -22.17 6.74 -5.31
C GLN A 3 -21.68 5.72 -6.37
N GLN A 4 -21.08 6.17 -7.48
CA GLN A 4 -20.62 5.28 -8.54
C GLN A 4 -19.18 4.79 -8.30
N ASP A 5 -18.37 5.55 -7.56
CA ASP A 5 -16.99 5.20 -7.19
C ASP A 5 -16.98 4.16 -6.05
N ASP A 6 -17.84 4.36 -5.05
CA ASP A 6 -18.00 3.45 -3.91
C ASP A 6 -18.54 2.07 -4.30
N LYS A 7 -19.29 1.95 -5.40
CA LYS A 7 -19.84 0.66 -5.87
C LYS A 7 -18.77 -0.39 -6.22
N LYS A 8 -17.53 0.01 -6.51
CA LYS A 8 -16.40 -0.90 -6.75
C LYS A 8 -15.47 -1.05 -5.56
N ARG A 9 -15.67 -0.30 -4.49
CA ARG A 9 -14.87 -0.43 -3.26
C ARG A 9 -15.36 -1.65 -2.49
N ARG A 10 -14.49 -2.63 -2.33
CA ARG A 10 -14.69 -3.70 -1.35
C ARG A 10 -14.23 -3.18 -0.01
N ASP A 11 -15.03 -3.38 1.02
CA ASP A 11 -14.62 -3.16 2.41
C ASP A 11 -13.66 -4.30 2.77
N VAL A 12 -12.38 -4.11 2.44
CA VAL A 12 -11.34 -5.09 2.73
C VAL A 12 -10.73 -4.71 4.07
N ASN A 13 -11.02 -5.52 5.08
CA ASN A 13 -10.41 -5.40 6.39
C ASN A 13 -9.18 -6.30 6.48
N PHE A 14 -8.05 -5.70 6.85
CA PHE A 14 -6.82 -6.42 7.11
C PHE A 14 -6.58 -6.52 8.62
N GLU A 15 -6.02 -7.63 9.05
CA GLU A 15 -5.63 -7.85 10.44
C GLU A 15 -4.13 -7.58 10.65
N VAL A 16 -3.73 -7.40 11.90
CA VAL A 16 -2.31 -7.29 12.24
C VAL A 16 -1.63 -8.61 11.90
N ALA A 17 -0.43 -8.54 11.33
CA ALA A 17 0.36 -9.63 10.77
C ALA A 17 -0.08 -10.18 9.39
N ASP A 18 -1.14 -9.64 8.79
CA ASP A 18 -1.50 -9.98 7.40
C ASP A 18 -0.49 -9.39 6.40
N TRP A 19 -0.33 -10.08 5.27
CA TRP A 19 0.61 -9.70 4.21
C TRP A 19 -0.14 -9.05 3.04
N VAL A 20 0.02 -7.74 2.89
CA VAL A 20 -0.69 -6.96 1.88
C VAL A 20 0.24 -6.40 0.83
N SER A 21 -0.22 -6.35 -0.42
CA SER A 21 0.54 -5.72 -1.51
C SER A 21 0.13 -4.27 -1.69
N LEU A 22 1.10 -3.35 -1.69
CA LEU A 22 0.82 -1.93 -1.76
C LEU A 22 0.69 -1.46 -3.21
N LYS A 23 -0.44 -0.84 -3.54
CA LYS A 23 -0.63 -0.16 -4.83
C LYS A 23 -0.24 1.30 -4.69
N ALA A 24 0.79 1.73 -5.41
CA ALA A 24 1.19 3.13 -5.39
C ALA A 24 1.67 3.61 -6.76
N GLN A 25 1.75 4.94 -6.91
CA GLN A 25 2.30 5.54 -8.11
C GLN A 25 3.83 5.35 -8.16
N PRO A 26 4.41 5.14 -9.35
CA PRO A 26 5.84 4.84 -9.52
C PRO A 26 6.76 5.81 -8.77
N TYR A 27 6.56 7.11 -9.01
CA TYR A 27 7.37 8.20 -8.48
C TYR A 27 7.34 8.33 -6.96
N ARG A 28 6.28 7.85 -6.30
CA ARG A 28 6.14 7.96 -4.84
C ARG A 28 6.88 6.85 -4.11
N LEU A 29 7.21 5.75 -4.80
CA LEU A 29 7.77 4.54 -4.20
C LEU A 29 9.19 4.18 -4.64
N GLU A 30 9.88 5.08 -5.34
CA GLU A 30 11.29 4.88 -5.70
C GLU A 30 12.17 4.55 -4.49
N SER A 31 11.84 5.11 -3.31
CA SER A 31 12.55 4.83 -2.06
C SER A 31 12.21 3.49 -1.41
N LEU A 32 11.11 2.83 -1.81
CA LEU A 32 10.74 1.51 -1.28
C LEU A 32 11.38 0.37 -2.05
N VAL A 33 11.34 0.44 -3.38
CA VAL A 33 11.88 -0.61 -4.24
C VAL A 33 12.51 0.06 -5.45
N LYS A 34 13.83 -0.12 -5.60
CA LYS A 34 14.54 0.31 -6.81
C LYS A 34 14.15 -0.62 -7.97
N ARG A 35 13.19 -0.18 -8.79
CA ARG A 35 12.76 -0.92 -9.99
C ARG A 35 13.77 -0.67 -11.12
N ARG A 36 14.14 -1.73 -11.85
CA ARG A 36 15.00 -1.60 -13.04
C ARG A 36 14.27 -0.92 -14.20
N ASN A 37 13.01 -1.31 -14.46
CA ASN A 37 12.16 -0.75 -15.51
C ASN A 37 10.75 -0.47 -14.94
N GLU A 38 10.32 0.78 -14.89
CA GLU A 38 8.99 1.15 -14.37
C GLU A 38 7.83 0.69 -15.26
N LYS A 39 8.01 0.74 -16.59
CA LYS A 39 6.96 0.38 -17.56
C LYS A 39 6.57 -1.10 -17.54
N LEU A 40 7.52 -1.99 -17.23
CA LEU A 40 7.33 -3.43 -17.18
C LEU A 40 7.17 -3.95 -15.74
N ALA A 41 7.28 -3.08 -14.74
CA ALA A 41 7.15 -3.49 -13.36
C ALA A 41 5.69 -3.85 -13.02
N PRO A 42 5.46 -4.82 -12.12
CA PRO A 42 4.13 -5.09 -11.61
C PRO A 42 3.57 -3.86 -10.88
N ARG A 43 2.26 -3.63 -11.04
CA ARG A 43 1.55 -2.47 -10.50
C ARG A 43 1.56 -2.40 -8.98
N PHE A 44 1.67 -3.55 -8.32
CA PHE A 44 1.75 -3.65 -6.87
C PHE A 44 3.20 -3.81 -6.42
N TYR A 45 3.53 -3.17 -5.32
CA TYR A 45 4.78 -3.31 -4.59
C TYR A 45 4.62 -4.43 -3.57
N GLY A 46 5.76 -4.97 -3.13
CA GLY A 46 5.87 -6.26 -2.44
C GLY A 46 4.91 -6.46 -1.26
N PRO A 47 4.89 -7.69 -0.73
CA PRO A 47 4.09 -7.99 0.44
C PRO A 47 4.70 -7.26 1.65
N PHE A 48 3.93 -6.36 2.23
CA PHE A 48 4.26 -5.67 3.46
C PHE A 48 3.35 -6.20 4.56
N GLN A 49 3.94 -6.44 5.73
CA GLN A 49 3.18 -6.90 6.88
C GLN A 49 2.44 -5.73 7.53
N VAL A 50 1.17 -5.93 7.86
CA VAL A 50 0.40 -4.95 8.64
C VAL A 50 0.87 -5.00 10.09
N VAL A 51 1.44 -3.92 10.58
CA VAL A 51 1.95 -3.79 11.96
C VAL A 51 0.86 -3.33 12.91
N ALA A 52 -0.01 -2.43 12.45
CA ALA A 52 -1.08 -1.89 13.28
C ALA A 52 -2.25 -1.39 12.43
N LYS A 53 -3.46 -1.52 12.96
CA LYS A 53 -4.65 -0.88 12.42
C LYS A 53 -4.81 0.50 13.08
N VAL A 54 -4.62 1.56 12.31
CA VAL A 54 -4.68 2.96 12.80
C VAL A 54 -6.10 3.50 12.75
N GLY A 55 -6.94 2.99 11.83
CA GLY A 55 -8.35 3.33 11.73
C GLY A 55 -9.12 2.26 10.96
N THR A 56 -10.41 2.51 10.70
CA THR A 56 -11.27 1.55 9.97
C THR A 56 -10.72 1.20 8.59
N VAL A 57 -10.15 2.19 7.90
CA VAL A 57 -9.54 2.08 6.56
C VAL A 57 -8.03 2.30 6.57
N ALA A 58 -7.45 2.74 7.70
CA ALA A 58 -6.05 3.13 7.77
C ALA A 58 -5.17 2.05 8.43
N TYR A 59 -4.16 1.58 7.71
CA TYR A 59 -3.26 0.50 8.15
C TYR A 59 -1.80 0.96 8.12
N LYS A 60 -1.05 0.65 9.17
CA LYS A 60 0.39 0.86 9.25
C LYS A 60 1.12 -0.37 8.75
N LEU A 61 1.93 -0.21 7.72
CA LEU A 61 2.72 -1.27 7.09
C LEU A 61 4.16 -1.26 7.59
N GLN A 62 4.78 -2.44 7.65
CA GLN A 62 6.20 -2.59 7.92
C GLN A 62 6.98 -2.28 6.65
N LEU A 63 7.48 -1.05 6.55
CA LEU A 63 8.35 -0.61 5.46
C LEU A 63 9.83 -0.79 5.84
N PRO A 64 10.73 -1.04 4.88
CA PRO A 64 12.17 -1.11 5.12
C PRO A 64 12.72 0.21 5.68
N GLU A 65 13.67 0.09 6.61
CA GLU A 65 14.38 1.21 7.24
C GLU A 65 15.19 1.97 6.18
N GLY A 66 14.68 3.13 5.77
CA GLY A 66 15.22 3.90 4.62
C GLY A 66 14.14 4.38 3.66
N SER A 67 12.91 3.88 3.82
CA SER A 67 11.78 4.41 3.09
C SER A 67 11.47 5.85 3.51
N ARG A 68 11.38 6.76 2.53
CA ARG A 68 11.03 8.18 2.76
C ARG A 68 9.53 8.45 2.74
N ILE A 69 8.71 7.39 2.72
CA ILE A 69 7.25 7.52 2.68
C ILE A 69 6.64 7.26 4.05
N HIS A 70 5.45 7.82 4.24
CA HIS A 70 4.69 7.58 5.44
C HIS A 70 4.18 6.12 5.48
N PRO A 71 4.35 5.37 6.58
CA PRO A 71 4.02 3.94 6.64
C PRO A 71 2.52 3.66 6.80
N VAL A 72 1.66 4.69 6.88
CA VAL A 72 0.21 4.55 7.03
C VAL A 72 -0.49 4.78 5.69
N PHE A 73 -1.34 3.83 5.30
CA PHE A 73 -2.08 3.82 4.03
C PHE A 73 -3.59 3.68 4.29
N TYR A 74 -4.41 4.21 3.37
CA TYR A 74 -5.88 4.28 3.43
C TYR A 74 -6.56 3.55 2.27
#